data_AF-A0A7S1IS69-F1
#
_entry.id   AF-A0A7S1IS69-F1
#
_cell.length_a   1.000
_cell.length_b   1.000
_cell.length_c   1.000
_cell.angle_alpha   90.00
_cell.angle_beta   90.00
_cell.angle_gamma   90.00
#
_symmetry.space_group_name_H-M   'P 1'
#
loop_
_entity.id
_entity.type
_entity.pdbx_description
1 polymer ?
#
loop_
_entity_poly.entity_id
_entity_poly.type
_entity_poly.pdbx_seq_one_letter_code
_entity_poly.pdbx_strand_id
1 'polypeptide(L)'
;AEWLFFADALPTELSTAVPLQTTTQQVWKVNPADGTPIDPPVRTRTSYEYLNPNNPAFDFYFIVSGVQKNADPYSVNNSKWTKPFMFSNGAFGMSLIYKVTDPLDTSQQWGIFGADLELRTLSVLLQQQRSSGVLYIMDRSGYLIAVSDGSEVIVSDRQIKAEGSLTEAIRVSAKALMPQLNQLSNTSDDPLAAAVNFSSYWMTAMALYDPRGIDWILVSVITFPNATNIMDSITQHGEDNIPNLELV
;
A
#
# COMPACT_ATOMS: atom_id res chain seq x y z
N ALA A 1 18.37 14.73 34.31
CA ALA A 1 16.94 14.42 34.38
C ALA A 1 16.55 13.88 33.02
N GLU A 2 16.43 12.56 32.91
CA GLU A 2 15.98 11.89 31.69
C GLU A 2 14.46 12.04 31.62
N TRP A 3 13.97 12.70 30.58
CA TRP A 3 12.56 12.84 30.32
C TRP A 3 12.13 11.74 29.35
N LEU A 4 11.43 10.73 29.88
CA LEU A 4 10.64 9.78 29.11
C LEU A 4 9.38 10.51 28.63
N PHE A 5 9.34 10.85 27.34
CA PHE A 5 8.12 11.34 26.71
C PHE A 5 7.28 10.15 26.27
N PHE A 6 6.15 9.93 26.95
CA PHE A 6 5.03 9.23 26.36
C PHE A 6 4.36 10.20 25.39
N ALA A 7 4.23 9.81 24.13
CA ALA A 7 3.43 10.55 23.16
C ALA A 7 1.97 10.53 23.65
N ASP A 8 1.48 11.68 24.10
CA ASP A 8 0.06 11.85 24.37
C ASP A 8 -0.72 11.63 23.06
N ALA A 9 -1.67 10.70 23.14
CA ALA A 9 -2.54 10.21 22.07
C ALA A 9 -1.92 9.29 21.00
N LEU A 10 -1.38 8.14 21.43
CA LEU A 10 -1.48 6.93 20.59
C LEU A 10 -2.96 6.53 20.46
N PRO A 11 -3.41 5.99 19.29
CA PRO A 11 -4.68 5.28 19.19
C PRO A 11 -4.84 4.30 20.35
N THR A 12 -6.03 4.18 20.93
CA THR A 12 -6.31 3.38 22.14
C THR A 12 -5.80 1.94 22.04
N GLU A 13 -5.69 1.41 20.81
CA GLU A 13 -5.19 0.07 20.49
C GLU A 13 -3.68 -0.12 20.75
N LEU A 14 -2.86 0.94 20.77
CA LEU A 14 -1.42 0.86 21.02
C LEU A 14 -1.05 0.96 22.52
N SER A 15 -2.01 1.24 23.40
CA SER A 15 -1.79 1.31 24.85
C SER A 15 -1.41 -0.03 25.50
N THR A 16 -1.50 -1.13 24.75
CA THR A 16 -1.22 -2.50 25.22
C THR A 16 0.00 -3.16 24.56
N ALA A 17 0.67 -2.49 23.63
CA ALA A 17 1.83 -3.05 22.93
C ALA A 17 3.08 -3.07 23.85
N VAL A 18 3.70 -4.25 24.01
CA VAL A 18 4.92 -4.42 24.79
C VAL A 18 6.12 -4.45 23.83
N PRO A 19 7.16 -3.61 24.03
CA PRO A 19 8.35 -3.63 23.19
C PRO A 19 9.10 -4.96 23.39
N LEU A 20 9.40 -5.66 22.30
CA LEU A 20 10.07 -6.98 22.35
C LEU A 20 11.58 -6.86 22.33
N GLN A 21 12.12 -5.90 21.58
CA GLN A 21 13.56 -5.65 21.51
C GLN A 21 13.84 -4.15 21.37
N THR A 22 14.93 -3.73 22.01
CA THR A 22 15.49 -2.38 21.87
C THR A 22 16.87 -2.55 21.26
N THR A 23 17.06 -2.03 20.04
CA THR A 23 18.39 -1.96 19.43
C THR A 23 18.85 -0.51 19.45
N THR A 24 19.94 -0.24 20.17
CA THR A 24 20.58 1.07 20.19
C THR A 24 21.80 1.05 19.28
N GLN A 25 21.77 1.81 18.20
CA GLN A 25 22.91 2.04 17.32
C GLN A 25 23.47 3.45 17.57
N GLN A 26 24.76 3.54 17.87
CA GLN A 26 25.46 4.82 17.93
C GLN A 26 25.98 5.18 16.54
N VAL A 27 25.60 6.35 16.04
CA VAL A 27 26.07 6.85 14.74
C VAL A 27 27.18 7.87 14.99
N TRP A 28 28.38 7.51 14.54
CA TRP A 28 29.58 8.33 14.64
C TRP A 28 29.76 9.15 13.35
N LYS A 29 30.10 10.45 13.47
CA LYS A 29 30.79 11.11 12.35
C LYS A 29 32.22 10.59 12.36
N VAL A 30 32.72 10.17 11.21
CA VAL A 30 34.12 9.76 11.06
C VAL A 30 34.90 10.88 10.37
N ASN A 31 36.14 11.09 10.79
CA ASN A 31 37.07 11.98 10.12
C ASN A 31 37.39 11.40 8.72
N PRO A 32 37.14 12.14 7.63
CA PRO A 32 37.33 11.61 6.29
C PRO A 32 38.80 11.36 5.93
N ALA A 33 39.76 11.90 6.70
CA ALA A 33 41.19 11.70 6.44
C ALA A 33 41.73 10.36 6.95
N ASP A 34 41.20 9.85 8.06
CA ASP A 34 41.75 8.67 8.76
C ASP A 34 40.69 7.68 9.27
N GLY A 35 39.40 7.96 9.04
CA GLY A 35 38.28 7.10 9.44
C GLY A 35 38.02 7.10 10.95
N THR A 36 38.72 7.91 11.74
CA THR A 36 38.56 7.92 13.19
C THR A 36 37.24 8.55 13.62
N PRO A 37 36.54 8.02 14.64
CA PRO A 37 35.32 8.65 15.15
C PRO A 37 35.61 10.06 15.70
N ILE A 38 34.77 11.02 15.32
CA ILE A 38 34.75 12.37 15.88
C ILE A 38 33.79 12.34 17.08
N ASP A 39 34.35 12.36 18.28
CA ASP A 39 33.62 12.37 19.55
C ASP A 39 33.03 13.77 19.86
N PRO A 40 31.83 13.90 20.46
CA PRO A 40 30.89 12.83 20.84
C PRO A 40 30.05 12.27 19.68
N PRO A 41 29.47 11.05 19.81
CA PRO A 41 28.59 10.46 18.80
C PRO A 41 27.48 11.44 18.42
N VAL A 42 27.28 11.61 17.11
CA VAL A 42 26.43 12.67 16.59
C VAL A 42 24.96 12.39 16.83
N ARG A 43 24.56 11.11 16.87
CA ARG A 43 23.21 10.67 17.27
C ARG A 43 23.23 9.27 17.87
N THR A 44 22.47 9.08 18.94
CA THR A 44 22.05 7.76 19.43
C THR A 44 20.73 7.41 18.74
N ARG A 45 20.68 6.30 18.02
CA ARG A 45 19.47 5.82 17.36
C ARG A 45 18.94 4.60 18.10
N THR A 46 17.75 4.71 18.66
CA THR A 46 17.05 3.59 19.29
C THR A 46 15.90 3.18 18.38
N SER A 47 15.88 1.92 17.96
CA SER A 47 14.73 1.32 17.28
C SER A 47 13.99 0.41 18.25
N TYR A 48 12.66 0.53 18.24
CA TYR A 48 11.75 -0.33 18.97
C TYR A 48 11.01 -1.24 18.00
N GLU A 49 10.85 -2.51 18.36
CA GLU A 49 10.02 -3.45 17.62
C GLU A 49 8.79 -3.75 18.49
N TYR A 50 7.61 -3.44 17.96
CA TYR A 50 6.32 -3.70 18.61
C TYR A 50 5.55 -4.72 17.79
N LEU A 51 5.28 -5.90 18.37
CA LEU A 51 4.29 -6.82 17.83
C LEU A 51 2.93 -6.48 18.42
N ASN A 52 1.91 -6.31 17.56
CA ASN A 52 0.52 -6.33 18.01
C ASN A 52 0.03 -7.79 18.01
N PRO A 53 -0.16 -8.42 19.19
CA PRO A 53 -0.59 -9.82 19.27
C PRO A 53 -2.00 -10.06 18.73
N ASN A 54 -2.81 -9.00 18.57
CA ASN A 54 -4.19 -9.09 18.09
C ASN A 54 -4.35 -8.80 16.59
N ASN A 55 -3.29 -8.34 15.92
CA ASN A 55 -3.31 -8.06 14.48
C ASN A 55 -1.89 -8.18 13.86
N PRO A 56 -1.48 -9.37 13.42
CA PRO A 56 -0.14 -9.61 12.86
C PRO A 56 0.07 -8.99 11.47
N ALA A 57 -0.90 -8.27 10.91
CA ALA A 57 -0.78 -7.63 9.60
C ALA A 57 -0.03 -6.28 9.63
N PHE A 58 0.29 -5.76 10.82
CA PHE A 58 0.96 -4.47 10.98
C PHE A 58 2.14 -4.62 11.94
N ASP A 59 3.33 -4.77 11.38
CA ASP A 59 4.57 -4.59 12.11
C ASP A 59 5.00 -3.12 12.05
N PHE A 60 5.31 -2.53 13.21
CA PHE A 60 5.83 -1.17 13.28
C PHE A 60 7.35 -1.23 13.43
N TYR A 61 8.07 -0.89 12.36
CA TYR A 61 9.52 -0.78 12.39
C TYR A 61 9.98 0.68 12.26
N PHE A 62 10.90 1.11 13.14
CA PHE A 62 11.63 2.39 12.98
C PHE A 62 12.81 2.22 12.01
N ILE A 63 12.52 1.91 10.74
CA ILE A 63 13.56 1.74 9.70
C ILE A 63 13.83 3.08 9.02
N VAL A 64 15.05 3.59 9.18
CA VAL A 64 15.45 4.91 8.66
C VAL A 64 16.11 4.80 7.27
N SER A 65 16.63 3.66 6.82
CA SER A 65 17.49 3.66 5.62
C SER A 65 16.74 3.76 4.27
N GLY A 66 15.66 3.00 4.06
CA GLY A 66 14.82 3.10 2.86
C GLY A 66 13.79 4.22 2.97
N VAL A 67 13.18 4.34 4.14
CA VAL A 67 12.16 5.34 4.46
C VAL A 67 12.70 6.76 4.35
N GLN A 68 13.91 7.06 4.85
CA GLN A 68 14.44 8.43 4.80
C GLN A 68 14.84 8.87 3.39
N LYS A 69 15.19 7.94 2.49
CA LYS A 69 15.45 8.26 1.07
C LYS A 69 14.16 8.56 0.31
N ASN A 70 13.06 7.93 0.71
CA ASN A 70 11.74 8.10 0.09
C ASN A 70 10.89 9.17 0.78
N ALA A 71 11.25 9.54 2.02
CA ALA A 71 10.71 10.67 2.73
C ALA A 71 11.22 11.94 2.06
N ASP A 72 10.34 12.61 1.33
CA ASP A 72 10.61 13.96 0.87
C ASP A 72 10.63 14.88 2.11
N PRO A 73 11.81 15.36 2.56
CA PRO A 73 11.88 16.21 3.75
C PRO A 73 11.11 17.53 3.54
N TYR A 74 10.75 17.87 2.30
CA TYR A 74 10.00 19.05 1.93
C TYR A 74 8.50 18.81 1.69
N SER A 75 7.98 17.58 1.87
CA SER A 75 6.53 17.38 1.79
C SER A 75 5.80 18.26 2.82
N VAL A 76 4.90 19.11 2.33
CA VAL A 76 4.01 19.97 3.14
C VAL A 76 3.07 19.17 4.04
N ASN A 77 2.82 17.91 3.67
CA ASN A 77 2.02 17.00 4.48
C ASN A 77 2.92 16.33 5.53
N ASN A 78 2.47 16.37 6.79
CA ASN A 78 3.09 15.65 7.90
C ASN A 78 3.00 14.13 7.73
N SER A 79 2.24 13.62 6.76
CA SER A 79 2.25 12.20 6.41
C SER A 79 2.22 11.96 4.90
N LYS A 80 2.82 10.84 4.47
CA LYS A 80 2.92 10.46 3.07
C LYS A 80 3.08 8.95 2.92
N TRP A 81 2.51 8.35 1.89
CA TRP A 81 2.87 7.00 1.45
C TRP A 81 4.12 7.05 0.57
N THR A 82 5.11 6.20 0.84
CA THR A 82 6.23 6.01 -0.08
C THR A 82 5.75 5.36 -1.38
N LYS A 83 6.55 5.45 -2.44
CA LYS A 83 6.40 4.52 -3.57
C LYS A 83 6.69 3.08 -3.10
N PRO A 84 6.20 2.04 -3.81
CA PRO A 84 6.61 0.67 -3.54
C PRO A 84 8.14 0.49 -3.62
N PHE A 85 8.71 -0.24 -2.67
CA PHE A 85 10.14 -0.55 -2.62
C PHE A 85 10.40 -1.87 -1.90
N MET A 86 11.59 -2.44 -2.12
CA MET A 86 12.06 -3.62 -1.38
C MET A 86 12.54 -3.22 0.02
N PHE A 87 11.92 -3.80 1.03
CA PHE A 87 12.34 -3.70 2.43
C PHE A 87 13.65 -4.47 2.65
N SER A 88 14.33 -4.20 3.77
CA SER A 88 15.60 -4.85 4.10
C SER A 88 15.48 -6.35 4.35
N ASN A 89 14.29 -6.84 4.69
CA ASN A 89 13.98 -8.27 4.84
C ASN A 89 13.64 -8.95 3.51
N GLY A 90 13.71 -8.24 2.37
CA GLY A 90 13.37 -8.77 1.06
C GLY A 90 11.88 -8.82 0.76
N ALA A 91 11.02 -8.31 1.65
CA ALA A 91 9.60 -8.11 1.32
C ALA A 91 9.43 -6.86 0.45
N PHE A 92 8.38 -6.85 -0.38
CA PHE A 92 8.01 -5.66 -1.16
C PHE A 92 6.80 -4.99 -0.56
N GLY A 93 6.94 -3.69 -0.34
CA GLY A 93 5.93 -2.96 0.38
C GLY A 93 6.04 -1.48 0.18
N MET A 94 5.27 -0.78 1.01
CA MET A 94 5.19 0.67 1.06
C MET A 94 5.18 1.08 2.53
N SER A 95 5.64 2.27 2.83
CA SER A 95 5.58 2.80 4.20
C SER A 95 4.68 4.03 4.22
N LEU A 96 3.75 4.09 5.17
CA LEU A 96 3.14 5.34 5.59
C LEU A 96 4.11 6.02 6.54
N ILE A 97 4.63 7.17 6.14
CA ILE A 97 5.56 7.96 6.93
C ILE A 97 4.84 9.11 7.59
N TYR A 98 5.28 9.47 8.79
CA TYR A 98 4.83 10.64 9.55
C TYR A 98 6.03 11.44 10.06
N LYS A 99 6.08 12.75 9.79
CA LYS A 99 7.13 13.65 10.28
C LYS A 99 6.85 14.04 11.71
N VAL A 100 7.82 13.82 12.60
CA VAL A 100 7.75 14.27 13.99
C VAL A 100 8.53 15.58 14.09
N THR A 101 7.83 16.66 14.45
CA THR A 101 8.38 18.01 14.62
C THR A 101 8.33 18.44 16.07
N ASP A 102 9.13 19.44 16.44
CA ASP A 102 9.02 20.11 17.73
C ASP A 102 7.60 20.71 17.89
N PRO A 103 6.89 20.46 19.00
CA PRO A 103 5.60 21.10 19.25
C PRO A 103 5.70 22.62 19.42
N LEU A 104 6.86 23.14 19.81
CA LEU A 104 7.13 24.57 20.00
C LEU A 104 7.69 25.24 18.74
N ASP A 105 8.27 24.46 17.83
CA ASP A 105 8.80 24.93 16.55
C ASP A 105 8.60 23.88 15.44
N THR A 106 7.47 23.96 14.74
CA THR A 106 7.13 23.02 13.67
C THR A 106 8.09 23.03 12.48
N SER A 107 8.99 24.02 12.40
CA SER A 107 10.07 24.05 11.41
C SER A 107 11.22 23.09 11.76
N GLN A 108 11.35 22.72 13.04
CA GLN A 108 12.37 21.81 13.51
C GLN A 108 11.87 20.36 13.48
N GLN A 109 12.44 19.56 12.56
CA GLN A 109 12.15 18.13 12.48
C GLN A 109 12.99 17.34 13.50
N TRP A 110 12.31 16.62 14.39
CA TRP A 110 12.94 15.71 15.37
C TRP A 110 13.17 14.32 14.77
N GLY A 111 12.25 13.84 13.91
CA GLY A 111 12.36 12.50 13.35
C GLY A 111 11.28 12.14 12.33
N ILE A 112 11.17 10.84 12.04
CA ILE A 112 10.16 10.24 11.17
C ILE A 112 9.67 8.95 11.86
N PHE A 113 8.35 8.81 11.95
CA PHE A 113 7.67 7.56 12.27
C PHE A 113 7.20 6.89 10.98
N GLY A 114 7.20 5.55 10.93
CA GLY A 114 6.80 4.78 9.75
C GLY A 114 5.94 3.59 10.15
N ALA A 115 4.95 3.26 9.32
CA ALA A 115 4.21 2.01 9.37
C ALA A 115 4.33 1.33 8.00
N ASP A 116 4.73 0.06 7.99
CA ASP A 116 4.99 -0.67 6.75
C ASP A 116 3.77 -1.49 6.33
N LEU A 117 3.50 -1.51 5.03
CA LEU A 117 2.49 -2.33 4.38
C LEU A 117 3.18 -3.23 3.37
N GLU A 118 3.25 -4.53 3.65
CA GLU A 118 3.67 -5.52 2.66
C GLU A 118 2.55 -5.67 1.60
N LEU A 119 2.87 -5.47 0.32
CA LEU A 119 1.88 -5.53 -0.75
C LEU A 119 1.32 -6.94 -0.98
N ARG A 120 2.06 -7.96 -0.55
CA ARG A 120 1.57 -9.35 -0.52
C ARG A 120 0.29 -9.47 0.31
N THR A 121 0.17 -8.73 1.40
CA THR A 121 -1.02 -8.76 2.27
C THR A 121 -2.27 -8.31 1.52
N LEU A 122 -2.16 -7.32 0.63
CA LEU A 122 -3.27 -6.92 -0.24
C LEU A 122 -3.67 -8.02 -1.22
N SER A 123 -2.69 -8.75 -1.79
CA SER A 123 -2.98 -9.87 -2.69
C SER A 123 -3.71 -11.00 -1.96
N VAL A 124 -3.31 -11.30 -0.72
CA VAL A 124 -4.01 -12.27 0.14
C VAL A 124 -5.43 -11.80 0.45
N LEU A 125 -5.63 -10.52 0.74
CA LEU A 125 -6.97 -9.95 0.96
C LEU A 125 -7.87 -10.10 -0.28
N LEU A 126 -7.33 -9.82 -1.46
CA LEU A 126 -8.07 -9.98 -2.73
C LEU A 126 -8.39 -11.45 -3.02
N GLN A 127 -7.49 -12.38 -2.70
CA GLN A 127 -7.73 -13.83 -2.85
C GLN A 127 -8.86 -14.35 -1.96
N GLN A 128 -9.08 -13.73 -0.80
CA GLN A 128 -10.16 -14.10 0.11
C GLN A 128 -11.54 -13.69 -0.43
N GLN A 129 -11.60 -12.69 -1.31
CA GLN A 129 -12.83 -12.31 -1.98
C GLN A 129 -13.17 -13.36 -3.04
N ARG A 130 -14.22 -14.14 -2.78
CA ARG A 130 -14.69 -15.19 -3.68
C ARG A 130 -15.41 -14.58 -4.88
N SER A 131 -14.64 -14.08 -5.84
CA SER A 131 -15.18 -13.56 -7.10
C SER A 131 -15.16 -14.64 -8.19
N SER A 132 -16.08 -14.57 -9.14
CA SER A 132 -16.13 -15.42 -10.35
C SER A 132 -15.09 -15.01 -11.41
N GLY A 133 -14.09 -14.23 -11.02
CA GLY A 133 -13.17 -13.52 -11.88
C GLY A 133 -11.81 -13.24 -11.22
N VAL A 134 -11.13 -12.21 -11.72
CA VAL A 134 -9.84 -11.74 -11.21
C VAL A 134 -9.99 -10.31 -10.71
N LEU A 135 -9.56 -10.07 -9.48
CA LEU A 135 -9.39 -8.74 -8.90
C LEU A 135 -7.90 -8.38 -8.93
N TYR A 136 -7.58 -7.15 -9.28
CA TYR A 136 -6.23 -6.64 -9.13
C TYR A 136 -6.22 -5.15 -8.83
N ILE A 137 -5.16 -4.70 -8.17
CA ILE A 137 -4.89 -3.29 -7.92
C ILE A 137 -3.66 -2.93 -8.75
N MET A 138 -3.71 -1.78 -9.42
CA MET A 138 -2.54 -1.18 -10.07
C MET A 138 -2.43 0.30 -9.73
N ASP A 139 -1.24 0.87 -9.83
CA ASP A 139 -1.08 2.32 -9.76
C ASP A 139 -1.55 3.01 -11.05
N ARG A 140 -1.67 4.35 -11.01
CA ARG A 140 -2.02 5.17 -12.19
C ARG A 140 -1.04 5.02 -13.37
N SER A 141 0.17 4.54 -13.13
CA SER A 141 1.18 4.27 -14.17
C SER A 141 1.07 2.86 -14.76
N GLY A 142 0.12 2.05 -14.28
CA GLY A 142 -0.19 0.70 -14.76
C GLY A 142 0.66 -0.40 -14.11
N TYR A 143 1.37 -0.15 -13.02
CA TYR A 143 2.12 -1.18 -12.29
C TYR A 143 1.25 -1.90 -11.27
N LEU A 144 1.36 -3.23 -11.21
CA LEU A 144 0.58 -4.07 -10.30
C LEU A 144 0.99 -3.84 -8.84
N ILE A 145 0.00 -3.56 -8.00
CA ILE A 145 0.13 -3.44 -6.55
C ILE A 145 -0.29 -4.77 -5.89
N ALA A 146 -1.38 -5.38 -6.35
CA ALA A 146 -1.92 -6.62 -5.79
C ALA A 146 -2.75 -7.40 -6.82
N VAL A 147 -2.87 -8.71 -6.66
CA VAL A 147 -3.66 -9.59 -7.56
C VAL A 147 -4.34 -10.72 -6.77
N SER A 148 -5.55 -11.10 -7.18
CA SER A 148 -6.36 -12.14 -6.51
C SER A 148 -6.08 -13.56 -6.99
N ASP A 149 -5.36 -13.73 -8.10
CA ASP A 149 -5.10 -15.06 -8.70
C ASP A 149 -3.80 -15.70 -8.20
N GLY A 150 -3.08 -15.00 -7.31
CA GLY A 150 -1.79 -15.44 -6.77
C GLY A 150 -0.61 -15.25 -7.71
N SER A 151 -0.80 -14.59 -8.87
CA SER A 151 0.31 -14.23 -9.74
C SER A 151 1.30 -13.26 -9.06
N GLU A 152 2.53 -13.23 -9.54
CA GLU A 152 3.55 -12.36 -8.99
C GLU A 152 3.31 -10.91 -9.43
N VAL A 153 3.46 -9.96 -8.50
CA VAL A 153 3.46 -8.52 -8.79
C VAL A 153 4.88 -7.97 -9.01
N ILE A 154 5.90 -8.80 -8.74
CA ILE A 154 7.33 -8.49 -8.90
C ILE A 154 8.03 -9.70 -9.47
N VAL A 155 8.93 -9.47 -10.42
CA VAL A 155 9.88 -10.47 -10.90
C VAL A 155 11.27 -9.84 -10.92
N SER A 156 12.26 -10.51 -10.31
CA SER A 156 13.66 -10.04 -10.28
C SER A 156 13.80 -8.59 -9.75
N ASP A 157 13.19 -8.30 -8.60
CA ASP A 157 13.16 -6.99 -7.94
C ASP A 157 12.53 -5.86 -8.78
N ARG A 158 11.77 -6.19 -9.82
CA ARG A 158 11.04 -5.24 -10.65
C ARG A 158 9.54 -5.49 -10.59
N GLN A 159 8.81 -4.44 -10.26
CA GLN A 159 7.36 -4.45 -10.29
C GLN A 159 6.86 -4.67 -11.72
N ILE A 160 5.85 -5.52 -11.86
CA ILE A 160 5.26 -5.89 -13.16
C ILE A 160 4.23 -4.84 -13.56
N LYS A 161 4.25 -4.42 -14.83
CA LYS A 161 3.12 -3.68 -15.43
C LYS A 161 1.96 -4.63 -15.68
N ALA A 162 0.74 -4.20 -15.40
CA ALA A 162 -0.47 -5.02 -15.58
C ALA A 162 -0.62 -5.52 -17.04
N GLU A 163 -0.27 -4.69 -18.03
CA GLU A 163 -0.24 -5.07 -19.46
C GLU A 163 0.82 -6.14 -19.82
N GLY A 164 1.77 -6.38 -18.92
CA GLY A 164 2.80 -7.41 -19.01
C GLY A 164 2.52 -8.63 -18.13
N SER A 165 1.34 -8.71 -17.47
CA SER A 165 0.98 -9.84 -16.63
C SER A 165 0.90 -11.16 -17.42
N LEU A 166 1.29 -12.26 -16.77
CA LEU A 166 1.11 -13.61 -17.30
C LEU A 166 -0.38 -13.99 -17.34
N THR A 167 -1.19 -13.44 -16.44
CA THR A 167 -2.64 -13.63 -16.42
C THR A 167 -3.29 -12.86 -17.56
N GLU A 168 -3.93 -13.59 -18.48
CA GLU A 168 -4.55 -13.01 -19.66
C GLU A 168 -5.63 -11.99 -19.32
N ALA A 169 -6.50 -12.29 -18.34
CA ALA A 169 -7.56 -11.38 -17.90
C ALA A 169 -7.00 -10.01 -17.49
N ILE A 170 -5.99 -9.99 -16.62
CA ILE A 170 -5.31 -8.76 -16.16
C ILE A 170 -4.65 -8.04 -17.35
N ARG A 171 -3.93 -8.78 -18.19
CA ARG A 171 -3.21 -8.20 -19.34
C ARG A 171 -4.14 -7.52 -20.33
N VAL A 172 -5.25 -8.18 -20.67
CA VAL A 172 -6.23 -7.66 -21.64
C VAL A 172 -7.00 -6.48 -21.05
N SER A 173 -7.49 -6.60 -19.81
CA SER A 173 -8.22 -5.51 -19.15
C SER A 173 -7.33 -4.28 -18.93
N ALA A 174 -6.07 -4.46 -18.54
CA ALA A 174 -5.13 -3.36 -18.35
C ALA A 174 -4.90 -2.60 -19.67
N LYS A 175 -4.62 -3.30 -20.78
CA LYS A 175 -4.43 -2.67 -22.09
C LYS A 175 -5.63 -1.85 -22.54
N ALA A 176 -6.83 -2.36 -22.27
CA ALA A 176 -8.06 -1.65 -22.55
C ALA A 176 -8.28 -0.42 -21.67
N LEU A 177 -7.88 -0.50 -20.40
CA LEU A 177 -8.09 0.53 -19.40
C LEU A 177 -7.07 1.68 -19.50
N MET A 178 -5.83 1.39 -19.91
CA MET A 178 -4.73 2.36 -19.96
C MET A 178 -5.08 3.70 -20.66
N PRO A 179 -5.75 3.73 -21.83
CA PRO A 179 -6.14 4.98 -22.49
C PRO A 179 -7.14 5.82 -21.69
N GLN A 180 -7.87 5.20 -20.77
CA GLN A 180 -8.96 5.79 -20.00
C GLN A 180 -8.53 6.18 -18.58
N LEU A 181 -7.34 5.79 -18.12
CA LEU A 181 -6.89 5.99 -16.73
C LEU A 181 -6.88 7.45 -16.27
N ASN A 182 -6.58 8.37 -17.18
CA ASN A 182 -6.57 9.81 -16.86
C ASN A 182 -8.00 10.39 -16.74
N GLN A 183 -9.00 9.66 -17.23
CA GLN A 183 -10.42 10.05 -17.16
C GLN A 183 -11.09 9.54 -15.88
N LEU A 184 -10.51 8.51 -15.23
CA LEU A 184 -10.96 8.04 -13.92
C LEU A 184 -10.73 9.15 -12.88
N SER A 185 -11.81 9.82 -12.49
CA SER A 185 -11.77 10.87 -11.47
C SER A 185 -11.31 10.32 -10.12
N ASN A 186 -10.64 11.16 -9.33
CA ASN A 186 -10.26 10.85 -7.95
C ASN A 186 -11.42 11.05 -6.96
N THR A 187 -12.59 11.41 -7.44
CA THR A 187 -13.81 11.58 -6.63
C THR A 187 -14.48 10.23 -6.44
N SER A 188 -14.61 9.77 -5.19
CA SER A 188 -15.20 8.46 -4.84
C SER A 188 -16.64 8.25 -5.31
N ASP A 189 -17.32 9.33 -5.70
CA ASP A 189 -18.77 9.34 -5.90
C ASP A 189 -19.20 8.92 -7.32
N ASP A 190 -18.24 8.77 -8.23
CA ASP A 190 -18.49 8.27 -9.58
C ASP A 190 -17.50 7.14 -9.85
N PRO A 191 -17.81 5.90 -9.41
CA PRO A 191 -17.10 4.75 -9.94
C PRO A 191 -17.37 4.81 -11.44
N LEU A 192 -16.40 5.29 -12.21
CA LEU A 192 -16.40 5.10 -13.64
C LEU A 192 -16.28 3.58 -13.81
N ALA A 193 -17.42 2.91 -13.76
CA ALA A 193 -17.63 1.60 -14.31
C ALA A 193 -17.43 1.81 -15.80
N ALA A 194 -16.16 1.89 -16.22
CA ALA A 194 -15.74 1.59 -17.56
C ALA A 194 -16.06 0.09 -17.71
N ALA A 195 -17.34 -0.18 -17.93
CA ALA A 195 -17.88 -1.46 -18.31
C ALA A 195 -17.45 -1.66 -19.75
N VAL A 196 -16.18 -2.01 -19.91
CA VAL A 196 -15.64 -2.24 -21.23
C VAL A 196 -15.85 -3.70 -21.56
N ASN A 197 -16.87 -3.96 -22.37
CA ASN A 197 -17.15 -5.29 -22.87
C ASN A 197 -16.25 -5.56 -24.08
N PHE A 198 -15.36 -6.53 -23.94
CA PHE A 198 -14.62 -7.07 -25.08
C PHE A 198 -14.81 -8.58 -25.09
N SER A 199 -15.49 -9.07 -26.13
CA SER A 199 -15.73 -10.45 -26.60
C SER A 199 -15.93 -11.58 -25.58
N SER A 200 -15.22 -11.61 -24.46
CA SER A 200 -15.30 -12.62 -23.41
C SER A 200 -15.04 -12.09 -21.99
N TYR A 201 -14.94 -10.77 -21.77
CA TYR A 201 -14.72 -10.17 -20.45
C TYR A 201 -15.68 -9.02 -20.12
N TRP A 202 -16.15 -8.99 -18.88
CA TRP A 202 -16.76 -7.82 -18.25
C TRP A 202 -15.77 -7.26 -17.23
N MET A 203 -15.57 -5.96 -17.20
CA MET A 203 -14.69 -5.34 -16.21
C MET A 203 -15.32 -4.11 -15.57
N THR A 204 -14.92 -3.84 -14.33
CA THR A 204 -15.18 -2.58 -13.64
C THR A 204 -13.87 -2.07 -13.03
N ALA A 205 -13.71 -0.75 -12.96
CA ALA A 205 -12.54 -0.09 -12.41
C ALA A 205 -12.99 1.00 -11.43
N MET A 206 -12.30 1.12 -10.30
CA MET A 206 -12.57 2.12 -9.28
C MET A 206 -11.26 2.76 -8.85
N ALA A 207 -11.23 4.10 -8.81
CA ALA A 207 -10.09 4.83 -8.27
C ALA A 207 -10.05 4.71 -6.75
N LEU A 208 -8.89 4.34 -6.22
CA LEU A 208 -8.54 4.35 -4.81
C LEU A 208 -7.54 5.48 -4.58
N TYR A 209 -7.99 6.58 -4.00
CA TYR A 209 -7.19 7.78 -3.81
C TYR A 209 -6.96 8.07 -2.32
N ASP A 210 -5.69 8.27 -1.95
CA ASP A 210 -5.30 8.88 -0.69
C ASP A 210 -4.44 10.11 -1.02
N PRO A 211 -4.81 11.33 -0.58
CA PRO A 211 -4.03 12.55 -0.83
C PRO A 211 -2.60 12.48 -0.26
N ARG A 212 -2.31 11.50 0.60
CA ARG A 212 -0.97 11.21 1.11
C ARG A 212 -0.08 10.48 0.09
N GLY A 213 -0.57 10.17 -1.12
CA GLY A 213 0.25 9.64 -2.22
C GLY A 213 -0.17 8.27 -2.75
N ILE A 214 -1.35 7.77 -2.38
CA ILE A 214 -1.95 6.61 -3.05
C ILE A 214 -2.80 7.14 -4.20
N ASP A 215 -2.50 6.61 -5.38
CA ASP A 215 -3.26 6.85 -6.59
C ASP A 215 -3.35 5.52 -7.35
N TRP A 216 -4.23 4.64 -6.85
CA TRP A 216 -4.40 3.29 -7.35
C TRP A 216 -5.75 3.11 -8.02
N ILE A 217 -5.87 2.04 -8.79
CA ILE A 217 -7.11 1.60 -9.42
C ILE A 217 -7.34 0.15 -9.00
N LEU A 218 -8.48 -0.12 -8.37
CA LEU A 218 -9.00 -1.47 -8.19
C LEU A 218 -9.77 -1.87 -9.43
N VAL A 219 -9.44 -3.02 -10.00
CA VAL A 219 -10.08 -3.57 -11.20
C VAL A 219 -10.64 -4.94 -10.87
N SER A 220 -11.88 -5.17 -11.28
CA SER A 220 -12.52 -6.49 -11.26
C SER A 220 -12.80 -6.92 -12.69
N VAL A 221 -12.45 -8.16 -13.04
CA VAL A 221 -12.59 -8.73 -14.38
C VAL A 221 -13.29 -10.09 -14.29
N ILE A 222 -14.43 -10.24 -14.95
CA ILE A 222 -15.25 -11.46 -14.98
C ILE A 222 -15.26 -12.02 -16.41
N THR A 223 -15.06 -13.33 -16.56
CA THR A 223 -15.05 -14.02 -17.87
C THR A 223 -16.44 -14.56 -18.27
N PHE A 224 -16.78 -14.58 -19.57
CA PHE A 224 -18.14 -14.82 -20.06
C PHE A 224 -18.69 -16.27 -20.18
N PRO A 225 -18.09 -17.37 -19.70
CA PRO A 225 -18.95 -18.48 -19.26
C PRO A 225 -19.70 -18.10 -17.96
N ASN A 226 -19.08 -17.28 -17.11
CA ASN A 226 -19.62 -16.92 -15.79
C ASN A 226 -20.60 -15.74 -15.84
N ALA A 227 -20.37 -14.78 -16.75
CA ALA A 227 -21.25 -13.61 -16.87
C ALA A 227 -22.60 -13.93 -17.55
N THR A 228 -22.68 -14.95 -18.42
CA THR A 228 -23.97 -15.42 -18.97
C THR A 228 -24.88 -15.94 -17.86
N ASN A 229 -24.35 -16.68 -16.87
CA ASN A 229 -25.12 -17.10 -15.70
C ASN A 229 -25.65 -15.91 -14.87
N ILE A 230 -24.90 -14.80 -14.80
CA ILE A 230 -25.33 -13.58 -14.10
C ILE A 230 -26.45 -12.90 -14.89
N MET A 231 -26.27 -12.69 -16.20
CA MET A 231 -27.30 -12.08 -17.05
C MET A 231 -28.56 -12.94 -17.16
N ASP A 232 -28.42 -14.26 -17.22
CA ASP A 232 -29.53 -15.19 -17.19
C ASP A 232 -30.25 -15.13 -15.84
N SER A 233 -29.53 -15.02 -14.70
CA SER A 233 -30.15 -14.84 -13.38
C SER A 233 -30.94 -13.54 -13.26
N ILE A 234 -30.43 -12.43 -13.83
CA ILE A 234 -31.11 -11.13 -13.87
C ILE A 234 -32.37 -11.22 -14.75
N THR A 235 -32.25 -11.88 -15.91
CA THR A 235 -33.36 -12.03 -16.87
C THR A 235 -34.43 -12.99 -16.35
N GLN A 236 -34.05 -14.00 -15.59
CA GLN A 236 -34.95 -15.05 -15.10
C GLN A 236 -35.67 -14.68 -13.80
N HIS A 237 -35.25 -13.63 -13.07
CA HIS A 237 -35.87 -13.24 -11.81
C HIS A 237 -36.71 -11.95 -11.86
N GLY A 238 -36.70 -11.21 -12.97
CA GLY A 238 -37.51 -10.00 -13.13
C GLY A 238 -37.12 -8.88 -12.16
N GLU A 239 -37.40 -7.64 -12.52
CA GLU A 239 -37.00 -6.45 -11.74
C GLU A 239 -37.46 -6.46 -10.27
N ASP A 240 -38.46 -7.28 -9.93
CA ASP A 240 -39.07 -7.34 -8.60
C ASP A 240 -38.40 -8.32 -7.63
N ASN A 241 -37.44 -9.14 -8.08
CA ASN A 241 -36.87 -10.21 -7.27
C ASN A 241 -35.38 -10.45 -7.56
N ILE A 242 -34.60 -9.39 -7.73
CA ILE A 242 -33.14 -9.48 -7.72
C ILE A 242 -32.77 -10.04 -6.33
N PRO A 243 -32.34 -11.32 -6.21
CA PRO A 243 -31.79 -11.79 -4.95
C PRO A 243 -30.62 -10.85 -4.66
N ASN A 244 -30.47 -10.37 -3.41
CA ASN A 244 -29.33 -9.55 -3.02
C ASN A 244 -28.05 -10.20 -3.55
N LEU A 245 -27.61 -9.76 -4.73
CA LEU A 245 -26.29 -9.97 -5.25
C LEU A 245 -25.49 -8.98 -4.41
N GLU A 246 -25.22 -9.39 -3.18
CA GLU A 246 -24.08 -8.85 -2.47
C GLU A 246 -22.93 -8.99 -3.45
N LEU A 247 -22.45 -7.86 -3.95
CA LEU A 247 -21.12 -7.76 -4.54
C LEU A 247 -20.17 -8.20 -3.42
N VAL A 248 -19.93 -9.50 -3.34
CA VAL A 248 -18.93 -10.12 -2.46
C VAL A 248 -17.55 -9.88 -3.07
#